data_AF-G0QK06-F1
#
_entry.id   AF-G0QK06-F1
#
_cell.length_a   1.000
_cell.length_b   1.000
_cell.length_c   1.000
_cell.angle_alpha   90.00
_cell.angle_beta   90.00
_cell.angle_gamma   90.00
#
_symmetry.space_group_name_H-M   'P 1'
#
loop_
_entity.id
_entity.type
_entity.pdbx_description
1 polymer ?
#
loop_
_entity_poly.entity_id
_entity_poly.type
_entity_poly.pdbx_seq_one_letter_code
_entity_poly.pdbx_strand_id
1 'polypeptide(L)'
;MPEIKTAYMPERVFAQQRIPKGYIIDHLKKIYLGTLYSIQENDEEFLSEYLEKSFSEKMINQLKLLKEKGYKIELYQDQTGIKGEPIQDEFYLGDMVIVRGLSTDRQQNKSLKDYHIWKDIDDMGLIVYTPLYLTDPLQFIDPVKNKTIYDDYKKCVMRVLLYVKNNYRFKITRKDGSQIKIDDQLYTWEHLALFETQMIPPDKFKSENKLENYMEWLGKFNFGIWKMVDLDNWCNGNPLIPVANERSQYNDEIFKGTIYDPEYNIDIKYI
;
A
#
# COMPACT_ATOMS: atom_id res chain seq x y z
N MET A 1 7.61 8.11 19.30
CA MET A 1 6.70 7.42 18.36
C MET A 1 5.59 8.39 18.01
N PRO A 2 5.28 8.57 16.72
CA PRO A 2 4.05 9.26 16.32
C PRO A 2 2.83 8.53 16.85
N GLU A 3 1.74 9.26 17.02
CA GLU A 3 0.49 8.74 17.54
C GLU A 3 -0.08 7.69 16.56
N ILE A 4 -0.21 6.45 17.02
CA ILE A 4 -0.81 5.38 16.23
C ILE A 4 -2.31 5.59 16.24
N LYS A 5 -2.91 5.74 15.06
CA LYS A 5 -4.37 5.82 14.96
C LYS A 5 -5.01 4.51 15.36
N THR A 6 -6.03 4.61 16.20
CA THR A 6 -6.84 3.43 16.54
C THR A 6 -7.72 3.10 15.35
N ALA A 7 -7.69 1.84 14.90
CA ALA A 7 -8.52 1.37 13.80
C ALA A 7 -9.28 0.11 14.25
N TYR A 8 -10.46 0.30 14.84
CA TYR A 8 -11.21 -0.77 15.51
C TYR A 8 -11.44 -2.01 14.63
N MET A 9 -11.80 -1.82 13.36
CA MET A 9 -12.11 -2.94 12.47
C MET A 9 -10.87 -3.78 12.09
N PRO A 10 -9.73 -3.19 11.67
CA PRO A 10 -8.47 -3.93 11.54
C PRO A 10 -8.05 -4.68 12.81
N GLU A 11 -8.13 -4.05 13.97
CA GLU A 11 -7.82 -4.69 15.26
C GLU A 11 -8.69 -5.91 15.52
N ARG A 12 -9.99 -5.79 15.22
CA ARG A 12 -10.96 -6.87 15.35
C ARG A 12 -10.61 -8.05 14.43
N VAL A 13 -10.16 -7.80 13.21
CA VAL A 13 -9.69 -8.86 12.30
C VAL A 13 -8.49 -9.59 12.92
N PHE A 14 -7.48 -8.88 13.41
CA PHE A 14 -6.32 -9.51 14.06
C PHE A 14 -6.74 -10.36 15.26
N ALA A 15 -7.62 -9.83 16.12
CA ALA A 15 -8.11 -10.52 17.29
C ALA A 15 -8.90 -11.79 16.92
N GLN A 16 -9.81 -11.69 15.94
CA GLN A 16 -10.66 -12.80 15.50
C GLN A 16 -9.86 -13.93 14.85
N GLN A 17 -8.83 -13.58 14.08
CA GLN A 17 -7.91 -14.55 13.47
C GLN A 17 -6.83 -15.06 14.44
N ARG A 18 -6.74 -14.48 15.65
CA ARG A 18 -5.70 -14.75 16.64
C ARG A 18 -4.28 -14.54 16.09
N ILE A 19 -4.11 -13.50 15.28
CA ILE A 19 -2.82 -13.16 14.67
C ILE A 19 -2.19 -12.01 15.48
N PRO A 20 -1.06 -12.25 16.17
CA PRO A 20 -0.33 -11.18 16.83
C PRO A 20 0.18 -10.15 15.81
N LYS A 21 0.03 -8.86 16.11
CA LYS A 21 0.50 -7.77 15.23
C LYS A 21 1.98 -7.90 14.85
N GLY A 22 2.81 -8.37 15.78
CA GLY A 22 4.25 -8.60 15.53
C GLY A 22 4.50 -9.50 14.33
N TYR A 23 3.68 -10.52 14.10
CA TYR A 23 3.83 -11.40 12.94
C TYR A 23 3.50 -10.71 11.62
N ILE A 24 2.52 -9.81 11.62
CA ILE A 24 2.22 -8.98 10.46
C ILE A 24 3.38 -8.02 10.20
N ILE A 25 3.86 -7.32 11.23
CA ILE A 25 5.00 -6.40 11.12
C ILE A 25 6.23 -7.14 10.57
N ASP A 26 6.57 -8.32 11.10
CA ASP A 26 7.69 -9.13 10.62
C ASP A 26 7.52 -9.57 9.16
N HIS A 27 6.30 -9.90 8.76
CA HIS A 27 6.00 -10.28 7.38
C HIS A 27 6.16 -9.08 6.43
N LEU A 28 5.59 -7.92 6.77
CA LEU A 28 5.74 -6.69 5.98
C LEU A 28 7.18 -6.20 5.94
N LYS A 29 7.94 -6.34 7.04
CA LYS A 29 9.39 -6.08 7.09
C LYS A 29 10.14 -6.95 6.09
N LYS A 30 9.82 -8.23 5.99
CA LYS A 30 10.45 -9.14 5.01
C LYS A 30 10.16 -8.70 3.58
N ILE A 31 8.94 -8.29 3.26
CA ILE A 31 8.60 -7.78 1.93
C ILE A 31 9.36 -6.48 1.62
N TYR A 32 9.41 -5.55 2.58
CA TYR A 32 10.14 -4.29 2.45
C TYR A 32 11.64 -4.54 2.18
N LEU A 33 12.30 -5.33 3.04
CA LEU A 33 13.73 -5.64 2.88
C LEU A 33 13.98 -6.42 1.60
N GLY A 34 13.14 -7.39 1.28
CA GLY A 34 13.19 -8.13 0.02
C GLY A 34 13.13 -7.18 -1.18
N THR A 35 12.27 -6.17 -1.14
CA THR A 35 12.19 -5.15 -2.19
C THR A 35 13.50 -4.38 -2.33
N LEU A 36 14.15 -4.01 -1.22
CA LEU A 36 15.44 -3.31 -1.27
C LEU A 36 16.54 -4.16 -1.92
N TYR A 37 16.62 -5.44 -1.55
CA TYR A 37 17.56 -6.38 -2.17
C TYR A 37 17.25 -6.61 -3.66
N SER A 38 15.98 -6.76 -4.01
CA SER A 38 15.54 -6.95 -5.39
C SER A 38 15.82 -5.74 -6.27
N ILE A 39 15.81 -4.51 -5.72
CA ILE A 39 16.25 -3.31 -6.43
C ILE A 39 17.73 -3.38 -6.81
N GLN A 40 18.60 -3.81 -5.89
CA GLN A 40 20.03 -3.98 -6.19
C GLN A 40 20.26 -5.04 -7.27
N GLU A 41 19.63 -6.21 -7.11
CA GLU A 41 19.86 -7.37 -7.98
C GLU A 41 19.09 -7.29 -9.31
N ASN A 42 18.13 -6.36 -9.44
CA ASN A 42 17.14 -6.31 -10.53
C ASN A 42 16.31 -7.59 -10.62
N ASP A 43 15.85 -8.10 -9.47
CA ASP A 43 15.00 -9.28 -9.38
C ASP A 43 13.54 -8.93 -9.74
N GLU A 44 13.22 -9.03 -11.04
CA GLU A 44 11.89 -8.72 -11.57
C GLU A 44 10.79 -9.67 -11.06
N GLU A 45 11.15 -10.91 -10.71
CA GLU A 45 10.21 -11.93 -10.23
C GLU A 45 9.65 -11.53 -8.86
N PHE A 46 10.55 -11.25 -7.91
CA PHE A 46 10.15 -10.79 -6.58
C PHE A 46 9.33 -9.50 -6.65
N LEU A 47 9.81 -8.51 -7.43
CA LEU A 47 9.11 -7.23 -7.56
C LEU A 47 7.71 -7.41 -8.15
N SER A 48 7.51 -8.34 -9.10
CA SER A 48 6.20 -8.60 -9.70
C SER A 48 5.26 -9.36 -8.77
N GLU A 49 5.79 -10.25 -7.93
CA GLU A 49 5.01 -11.02 -6.96
C GLU A 49 4.53 -10.15 -5.80
N TYR A 50 5.44 -9.39 -5.19
CA TYR A 50 5.22 -8.72 -3.90
C TYR A 50 4.92 -7.22 -4.00
N LEU A 51 4.99 -6.60 -5.18
CA LEU A 51 4.52 -5.24 -5.38
C LEU A 51 3.17 -5.23 -6.13
N GLU A 52 2.42 -4.15 -5.96
CA GLU A 52 1.27 -3.85 -6.82
C GLU A 52 1.72 -3.70 -8.27
N LYS A 53 0.92 -4.17 -9.22
CA LYS A 53 1.32 -4.29 -10.64
C LYS A 53 1.80 -2.96 -11.24
N SER A 54 1.05 -1.88 -11.07
CA SER A 54 1.45 -0.60 -11.65
C SER A 54 2.72 -0.03 -10.99
N PHE A 55 2.89 -0.30 -9.71
CA PHE A 55 4.08 0.07 -8.95
C PHE A 55 5.31 -0.75 -9.37
N SER A 56 5.15 -2.07 -9.51
CA SER A 56 6.21 -2.98 -9.96
C SER A 56 6.70 -2.64 -11.35
N GLU A 57 5.77 -2.43 -12.29
CA GLU A 57 6.08 -2.07 -13.68
C GLU A 57 6.86 -0.76 -13.75
N LYS A 58 6.46 0.27 -12.97
CA LYS A 58 7.20 1.53 -12.87
C LYS A 58 8.60 1.31 -12.31
N MET A 59 8.73 0.55 -11.22
CA MET A 59 10.02 0.26 -10.58
C MET A 59 10.98 -0.45 -11.53
N ILE A 60 10.55 -1.56 -12.11
CA ILE A 60 11.34 -2.35 -13.05
C ILE A 60 11.80 -1.49 -14.24
N ASN A 61 10.91 -0.69 -14.81
CA ASN A 61 11.25 0.19 -15.94
C ASN A 61 12.30 1.25 -15.56
N GLN A 62 12.22 1.82 -14.36
CA GLN A 62 13.24 2.78 -13.89
C GLN A 62 14.59 2.10 -13.63
N LEU A 63 14.59 0.90 -13.05
CA LEU A 63 15.82 0.14 -12.83
C LEU A 63 16.51 -0.23 -14.15
N LYS A 64 15.74 -0.66 -15.15
CA LYS A 64 16.23 -0.91 -16.51
C LYS A 64 16.86 0.35 -17.12
N LEU A 65 16.18 1.49 -17.02
CA LEU A 65 16.68 2.78 -17.53
C LEU A 65 17.99 3.21 -16.84
N LEU A 66 18.09 3.05 -15.52
CA LEU A 66 19.31 3.35 -14.77
C LEU A 66 20.47 2.45 -15.22
N LYS A 67 20.21 1.15 -15.37
CA LYS A 67 21.18 0.17 -15.86
C LYS A 67 21.66 0.49 -17.28
N GLU A 68 20.75 0.82 -18.19
CA GLU A 68 21.07 1.22 -19.57
C GLU A 68 21.95 2.47 -19.64
N LYS A 69 21.71 3.44 -18.75
CA LYS A 69 22.54 4.64 -18.59
C LYS A 69 23.90 4.36 -17.90
N GLY A 70 24.14 3.12 -17.47
CA GLY A 70 25.37 2.69 -16.81
C GLY A 70 25.46 3.04 -15.33
N TYR A 71 24.33 3.34 -14.67
CA TYR A 71 24.31 3.48 -13.22
C TYR A 71 24.36 2.12 -12.54
N LYS A 72 25.09 2.05 -11.42
CA LYS A 72 25.13 0.90 -10.52
C LYS A 72 24.47 1.28 -9.19
N ILE A 73 23.56 0.45 -8.72
CA ILE A 73 22.88 0.59 -7.43
C ILE A 73 23.47 -0.46 -6.49
N GLU A 74 23.89 -0.03 -5.30
CA GLU A 74 24.40 -0.91 -4.24
C GLU A 74 23.65 -0.61 -2.95
N LEU A 75 23.03 -1.61 -2.35
CA LEU A 75 22.44 -1.57 -1.03
C LEU A 75 23.56 -1.80 0.01
N TYR A 76 23.65 -0.90 0.98
CA TYR A 76 24.60 -1.01 2.08
C TYR A 76 23.94 -0.66 3.41
N GLN A 77 24.58 -1.07 4.50
CA GLN A 77 24.17 -0.69 5.85
C GLN A 77 25.01 0.48 6.35
N ASP A 78 24.35 1.57 6.70
CA ASP A 78 24.94 2.75 7.30
C ASP A 78 25.16 2.52 8.80
N GLN A 79 26.43 2.30 9.18
CA GLN A 79 26.80 2.08 10.58
C GLN A 79 26.95 3.38 11.37
N THR A 80 26.95 4.52 10.69
CA THR A 80 27.28 5.83 11.27
C THR A 80 26.04 6.67 11.59
N GLY A 81 24.90 6.39 10.95
CA GLY A 81 23.57 6.89 11.33
C GLY A 81 23.51 8.39 11.66
N ILE A 82 22.66 8.74 12.64
CA ILE A 82 22.46 10.12 13.09
C ILE A 82 23.56 10.47 14.09
N LYS A 83 24.38 11.49 13.77
CA LYS A 83 25.44 12.01 14.67
C LYS A 83 26.50 10.98 15.09
N GLY A 84 26.70 9.91 14.30
CA GLY A 84 27.69 8.86 14.61
C GLY A 84 27.11 7.69 15.42
N GLU A 85 25.82 7.70 15.76
CA GLU A 85 25.17 6.60 16.47
C GLU A 85 24.52 5.61 15.50
N PRO A 86 24.62 4.29 15.76
CA PRO A 86 23.99 3.28 14.93
C PRO A 86 22.46 3.41 14.98
N ILE A 87 21.82 3.28 13.83
CA ILE A 87 20.35 3.31 13.75
C ILE A 87 19.80 1.97 14.21
N GLN A 88 18.92 2.01 15.22
CA GLN A 88 18.14 0.85 15.63
C GLN A 88 16.97 0.65 14.66
N ASP A 89 16.82 -0.58 14.18
CA ASP A 89 15.68 -1.00 13.37
C ASP A 89 14.38 -0.85 14.17
N GLU A 90 13.44 -0.05 13.66
CA GLU A 90 12.10 0.09 14.22
C GLU A 90 11.05 -0.07 13.12
N PHE A 91 10.04 -0.89 13.39
CA PHE A 91 8.93 -1.16 12.48
C PHE A 91 7.64 -1.15 13.27
N TYR A 92 6.67 -0.34 12.86
CA TYR A 92 5.34 -0.32 13.49
C TYR A 92 4.25 0.06 12.50
N LEU A 93 3.04 -0.40 12.79
CA LEU A 93 1.87 -0.07 12.00
C LEU A 93 1.40 1.33 12.40
N GLY A 94 1.41 2.23 11.43
CA GLY A 94 1.03 3.62 11.59
C GLY A 94 -0.45 3.87 11.54
N ASP A 95 -1.06 3.34 10.49
CA ASP A 95 -2.47 3.46 10.20
C ASP A 95 -2.96 2.20 9.49
N MET A 96 -4.23 1.86 9.67
CA MET A 96 -4.85 0.67 9.12
C MET A 96 -6.29 0.97 8.73
N VAL A 97 -6.70 0.51 7.55
CA VAL A 97 -8.07 0.68 7.08
C VAL A 97 -8.53 -0.53 6.30
N ILE A 98 -9.78 -0.94 6.54
CA ILE A 98 -10.50 -1.88 5.70
C ILE A 98 -11.29 -1.09 4.67
N VAL A 99 -11.08 -1.39 3.40
CA VAL A 99 -11.84 -0.84 2.28
C VAL A 99 -12.70 -1.92 1.66
N ARG A 100 -14.02 -1.75 1.71
CA ARG A 100 -14.99 -2.69 1.14
C ARG A 100 -15.51 -2.19 -0.20
N GLY A 101 -15.73 -3.13 -1.13
CA GLY A 101 -16.34 -2.90 -2.44
C GLY A 101 -15.37 -2.51 -3.54
N LEU A 102 -14.07 -2.47 -3.23
CA LEU A 102 -12.99 -2.23 -4.19
C LEU A 102 -12.03 -3.43 -4.24
N SER A 103 -11.26 -3.51 -5.31
CA SER A 103 -10.20 -4.50 -5.50
C SER A 103 -8.81 -3.87 -5.37
N THR A 104 -7.83 -4.68 -4.97
CA THR A 104 -6.41 -4.32 -5.10
C THR A 104 -5.99 -4.17 -6.57
N ASP A 105 -6.68 -4.85 -7.50
CA ASP A 105 -6.54 -4.59 -8.93
C ASP A 105 -7.30 -3.32 -9.32
N ARG A 106 -6.56 -2.23 -9.48
CA ARG A 106 -7.10 -0.90 -9.81
C ARG A 106 -7.91 -0.89 -11.10
N GLN A 107 -7.61 -1.79 -12.04
CA GLN A 107 -8.29 -1.87 -13.33
C GLN A 107 -9.73 -2.39 -13.20
N GLN A 108 -10.05 -3.08 -12.11
CA GLN A 108 -11.40 -3.57 -11.82
C GLN A 108 -12.28 -2.53 -11.12
N ASN A 109 -11.68 -1.46 -10.61
CA ASN A 109 -12.40 -0.42 -9.90
C ASN A 109 -13.00 0.58 -10.89
N LYS A 110 -14.26 0.95 -10.67
CA LYS A 110 -14.96 1.97 -11.49
C LYS A 110 -14.52 3.36 -11.07
N SER A 111 -15.03 4.38 -11.76
CA SER A 111 -14.78 5.76 -11.38
C SER A 111 -15.51 6.12 -10.09
N LEU A 112 -15.04 7.16 -9.38
CA LEU A 112 -15.59 7.54 -8.08
C LEU A 112 -17.11 7.81 -8.12
N LYS A 113 -17.59 8.42 -9.22
CA LYS A 113 -19.02 8.72 -9.46
C LYS A 113 -19.90 7.47 -9.57
N ASP A 114 -19.32 6.29 -9.75
CA ASP A 114 -20.05 5.03 -9.88
C ASP A 114 -20.31 4.36 -8.51
N TYR A 115 -19.94 5.03 -7.41
CA TYR A 115 -20.09 4.52 -6.05
C TYR A 115 -20.82 5.51 -5.14
N HIS A 116 -21.65 4.97 -4.26
CA HIS A 116 -22.00 5.62 -3.00
C HIS A 116 -20.92 5.29 -1.97
N ILE A 117 -20.31 6.31 -1.38
CA ILE A 117 -19.21 6.15 -0.42
C ILE A 117 -19.73 6.38 0.98
N TRP A 118 -19.47 5.43 1.85
CA TRP A 118 -19.73 5.57 3.27
C TRP A 118 -18.41 5.47 4.04
N LYS A 119 -18.07 6.53 4.75
CA LYS A 119 -16.94 6.59 5.67
C LYS A 119 -17.54 6.58 7.06
N ASP A 120 -17.19 5.58 7.86
CA ASP A 120 -17.60 5.51 9.26
C ASP A 120 -16.84 6.56 10.08
N ILE A 121 -17.08 6.61 11.39
CA ILE A 121 -16.31 7.41 12.36
C ILE A 121 -14.81 7.09 12.20
N ASP A 122 -13.95 8.11 12.26
CA ASP A 122 -12.52 7.99 11.92
C ASP A 122 -11.80 6.81 12.63
N ASP A 123 -12.17 6.50 13.87
CA ASP A 123 -11.56 5.42 14.68
C ASP A 123 -12.01 4.00 14.30
N MET A 124 -13.03 3.86 13.45
CA MET A 124 -13.51 2.54 13.02
C MET A 124 -12.56 1.89 12.01
N GLY A 125 -11.82 2.68 11.22
CA GLY A 125 -10.92 2.15 10.20
C GLY A 125 -11.65 1.37 9.09
N LEU A 126 -12.86 1.82 8.70
CA LEU A 126 -13.68 1.17 7.68
C LEU A 126 -14.22 2.19 6.66
N ILE A 127 -14.01 1.91 5.38
CA ILE A 127 -14.60 2.66 4.27
C ILE A 127 -15.36 1.68 3.37
N VAL A 128 -16.60 2.01 3.02
CA VAL A 128 -17.45 1.18 2.16
C VAL A 128 -17.79 1.91 0.87
N TYR A 129 -17.44 1.29 -0.25
CA TYR A 129 -17.81 1.70 -1.59
C TYR A 129 -18.94 0.79 -2.09
N THR A 130 -20.15 1.33 -2.19
CA THR A 130 -21.31 0.61 -2.72
C THR A 130 -21.55 1.03 -4.16
N PRO A 131 -21.39 0.15 -5.15
CA PRO A 131 -21.64 0.50 -6.55
C PRO A 131 -23.08 0.99 -6.76
N LEU A 132 -23.27 2.10 -7.49
CA LEU A 132 -24.59 2.68 -7.75
C LEU A 132 -25.51 1.76 -8.56
N TYR A 133 -24.97 0.83 -9.34
CA TYR A 133 -25.82 -0.14 -10.05
C TYR A 133 -26.61 -1.05 -9.09
N LEU A 134 -26.18 -1.20 -7.82
CA LEU A 134 -26.94 -1.97 -6.82
C LEU A 134 -28.21 -1.25 -6.35
N THR A 135 -28.35 0.05 -6.63
CA THR A 135 -29.55 0.82 -6.30
C THR A 135 -30.54 0.90 -7.45
N ASP A 136 -30.18 0.42 -8.65
CA ASP A 136 -31.04 0.40 -9.84
C ASP A 136 -31.82 -0.93 -9.91
N PRO A 137 -33.16 -0.92 -9.74
CA PRO A 137 -34.00 -2.12 -9.79
C PRO A 137 -33.89 -2.89 -11.12
N LEU A 138 -33.58 -2.20 -12.22
CA LEU A 138 -33.47 -2.82 -13.54
C LEU A 138 -32.29 -3.81 -13.62
N GLN A 139 -31.27 -3.64 -12.77
CA GLN A 139 -30.10 -4.51 -12.73
C GLN A 139 -30.40 -5.91 -12.16
N PHE A 140 -31.55 -6.08 -11.50
CA PHE A 140 -31.97 -7.34 -10.87
C PHE A 140 -32.89 -8.20 -11.76
N ILE A 141 -33.28 -7.70 -12.93
CA ILE A 141 -34.20 -8.40 -13.85
C ILE A 141 -33.53 -9.62 -14.47
N ASP A 142 -32.24 -9.53 -14.78
CA ASP A 142 -31.47 -10.64 -15.37
C ASP A 142 -31.11 -11.69 -14.29
N PRO A 143 -31.64 -12.94 -14.36
CA PRO A 143 -31.38 -13.98 -13.37
C PRO A 143 -29.91 -14.42 -13.31
N VAL A 144 -29.16 -14.31 -14.41
CA VAL A 144 -27.73 -14.66 -14.44
C VAL A 144 -26.94 -13.61 -13.68
N LYS A 145 -27.18 -12.34 -14.00
CA LYS A 145 -26.55 -11.21 -13.32
C LYS A 145 -26.91 -11.15 -11.84
N ASN A 146 -28.17 -11.38 -11.49
CA ASN A 146 -28.64 -11.33 -10.11
C ASN A 146 -27.92 -12.35 -9.19
N LYS A 147 -27.50 -13.50 -9.72
CA LYS A 147 -26.73 -14.49 -8.94
C LYS A 147 -25.34 -14.00 -8.53
N THR A 148 -24.71 -13.14 -9.33
CA THR A 148 -23.34 -12.66 -9.13
C THR A 148 -23.25 -11.17 -8.80
N ILE A 149 -24.38 -10.46 -8.80
CA ILE A 149 -24.45 -8.99 -8.66
C ILE A 149 -23.78 -8.46 -7.38
N TYR A 150 -23.74 -9.29 -6.34
CA TYR A 150 -23.15 -8.98 -5.04
C TYR A 150 -21.71 -9.47 -4.86
N ASP A 151 -21.12 -10.17 -5.82
CA ASP A 151 -19.79 -10.77 -5.64
C ASP A 151 -18.70 -9.69 -5.57
N ASP A 152 -18.80 -8.64 -6.39
CA ASP A 152 -17.88 -7.49 -6.31
C ASP A 152 -18.01 -6.71 -5.00
N TYR A 153 -19.22 -6.62 -4.45
CA TYR A 153 -19.51 -5.92 -3.19
C TYR A 153 -18.96 -6.65 -1.94
N LYS A 154 -18.56 -7.92 -2.08
CA LYS A 154 -17.94 -8.70 -1.00
C LYS A 154 -16.42 -8.52 -0.94
N LYS A 155 -15.81 -7.86 -1.94
CA LYS A 155 -14.36 -7.60 -1.94
C LYS A 155 -14.01 -6.68 -0.77
N CYS A 156 -13.03 -7.09 0.02
CA CYS A 156 -12.47 -6.30 1.11
C CYS A 156 -10.95 -6.22 0.91
N VAL A 157 -10.40 -5.02 1.05
CA VAL A 157 -8.96 -4.75 1.01
C VAL A 157 -8.56 -4.30 2.41
N MET A 158 -7.55 -4.93 2.99
CA MET A 158 -6.87 -4.39 4.16
C MET A 158 -5.69 -3.56 3.66
N ARG A 159 -5.65 -2.28 4.04
CA ARG A 159 -4.56 -1.36 3.73
C ARG A 159 -3.87 -0.95 5.02
N VAL A 160 -2.55 -1.00 5.04
CA VAL A 160 -1.72 -0.74 6.22
C VAL A 160 -0.55 0.15 5.86
N LEU A 161 -0.37 1.24 6.61
CA LEU A 161 0.82 2.08 6.56
C LEU A 161 1.85 1.53 7.55
N LEU A 162 3.00 1.10 7.04
CA LEU A 162 4.14 0.67 7.83
C LEU A 162 5.13 1.83 7.92
N TYR A 163 5.42 2.26 9.15
CA TYR A 163 6.58 3.10 9.43
C TYR A 163 7.80 2.21 9.57
N VAL A 164 8.87 2.60 8.90
CA VAL A 164 10.12 1.87 8.86
C VAL A 164 11.24 2.82 9.24
N LYS A 165 12.03 2.44 10.24
CA LYS A 165 13.32 3.06 10.53
C LYS A 165 14.39 1.98 10.43
N ASN A 166 15.37 2.16 9.55
CA ASN A 166 16.41 1.16 9.36
C ASN A 166 17.72 1.81 8.88
N ASN A 167 18.80 1.03 8.91
CA ASN A 167 20.12 1.47 8.48
C ASN A 167 20.44 1.16 7.01
N TYR A 168 19.52 0.61 6.24
CA TYR A 168 19.75 0.26 4.84
C TYR A 168 19.63 1.48 3.93
N ARG A 169 20.60 1.64 3.03
CA ARG A 169 20.65 2.77 2.09
C ARG A 169 21.14 2.32 0.73
N PHE A 170 20.73 3.05 -0.30
CA PHE A 170 21.26 2.87 -1.64
C PHE A 170 22.40 3.83 -1.91
N LYS A 171 23.47 3.28 -2.47
CA LYS A 171 24.59 3.99 -3.07
C LYS A 171 24.45 3.90 -4.58
N ILE A 172 24.43 5.05 -5.25
CA ILE A 172 24.35 5.12 -6.70
C ILE A 172 25.70 5.56 -7.26
N THR A 173 26.26 4.73 -8.12
CA THR A 173 27.52 5.00 -8.83
C THR A 173 27.21 5.25 -10.30
N ARG A 174 27.72 6.34 -10.85
CA ARG A 174 27.60 6.69 -12.27
C ARG A 174 28.49 5.80 -13.14
N LYS A 175 28.28 5.85 -14.46
CA LYS A 175 29.07 5.09 -15.44
C LYS A 175 30.58 5.36 -15.38
N ASP A 176 30.99 6.56 -14.97
CA ASP A 176 32.39 6.96 -14.81
C ASP A 176 33.02 6.50 -13.49
N GLY A 177 32.28 5.77 -12.66
CA GLY A 177 32.71 5.33 -11.33
C GLY A 177 32.54 6.39 -10.23
N SER A 178 32.08 7.60 -10.57
CA SER A 178 31.79 8.62 -9.57
C SER A 178 30.52 8.29 -8.79
N GLN A 179 30.57 8.46 -7.47
CA GLN A 179 29.39 8.29 -6.63
C GLN A 179 28.52 9.54 -6.66
N ILE A 180 27.20 9.35 -6.73
CA ILE A 180 26.24 10.42 -6.44
C ILE A 180 26.28 10.64 -4.92
N LYS A 181 26.82 11.77 -4.49
CA LYS A 181 26.75 12.19 -3.09
C LYS A 181 25.40 12.87 -2.87
N ILE A 182 24.60 12.28 -2.01
CA ILE A 182 23.38 12.88 -1.48
C ILE A 182 23.79 13.59 -0.20
N ASP A 183 23.26 14.78 0.05
CA ASP A 183 23.47 15.47 1.31
C ASP A 183 22.69 14.75 2.41
N ASP A 184 23.40 14.28 3.43
CA ASP A 184 22.84 13.50 4.54
C ASP A 184 22.22 14.41 5.62
N GLN A 185 22.35 15.74 5.51
CA GLN A 185 21.84 16.68 6.53
C GLN A 185 20.34 16.52 6.81
N LEU A 186 19.56 16.02 5.84
CA LEU A 186 18.11 15.86 5.95
C LEU A 186 17.64 14.40 5.87
N TYR A 187 18.55 13.44 5.73
CA TYR A 187 18.14 12.03 5.68
C TYR A 187 17.72 11.58 7.09
N THR A 188 16.53 11.02 7.22
CA THR A 188 15.95 10.67 8.53
C THR A 188 16.13 9.20 8.89
N TRP A 189 16.56 8.36 7.93
CA TRP A 189 16.53 6.89 8.01
C TRP A 189 15.12 6.32 8.23
N GLU A 190 14.10 7.16 8.04
CA GLU A 190 12.70 6.83 8.21
C GLU A 190 12.03 6.79 6.84
N HIS A 191 11.26 5.74 6.62
CA HIS A 191 10.57 5.42 5.38
C HIS A 191 9.12 5.07 5.67
N LEU A 192 8.27 5.29 4.68
CA LEU A 192 6.86 4.96 4.69
C LEU A 192 6.59 3.92 3.61
N ALA A 193 6.06 2.77 4.01
CA ALA A 193 5.67 1.74 3.06
C ALA A 193 4.17 1.43 3.22
N LEU A 194 3.44 1.51 2.11
CA LEU A 194 2.01 1.21 2.09
C LEU A 194 1.82 -0.23 1.60
N PHE A 195 1.07 -1.03 2.35
CA PHE A 195 0.79 -2.41 2.01
C PHE A 195 -0.70 -2.66 1.86
N GLU A 196 -1.06 -3.57 0.97
CA GLU A 196 -2.42 -4.03 0.78
C GLU A 196 -2.50 -5.54 0.68
N THR A 197 -3.62 -6.09 1.13
CA THR A 197 -4.00 -7.47 0.82
C THR A 197 -5.48 -7.50 0.43
N GLN A 198 -5.78 -8.21 -0.66
CA GLN A 198 -7.15 -8.57 -0.98
C GLN A 198 -7.57 -9.66 0.01
N MET A 199 -8.43 -9.30 0.95
CA MET A 199 -8.88 -10.21 1.99
C MET A 199 -9.76 -11.32 1.41
N ILE A 200 -9.63 -12.51 2.00
CA ILE A 200 -10.39 -13.70 1.64
C ILE A 200 -11.66 -13.72 2.50
N PRO A 201 -12.86 -13.72 1.89
CA PRO A 201 -14.10 -13.76 2.64
C PRO A 201 -14.24 -15.09 3.40
N PRO A 202 -14.89 -15.10 4.57
CA PRO A 202 -15.20 -16.34 5.26
C PRO A 202 -16.20 -17.18 4.44
N ASP A 203 -16.29 -18.48 4.79
CA ASP A 203 -17.28 -19.38 4.18
C ASP A 203 -18.70 -18.79 4.25
N LYS A 204 -19.49 -19.04 3.20
CA LYS A 204 -20.90 -18.63 3.15
C LYS A 204 -21.63 -19.16 4.39
N PHE A 205 -22.47 -18.32 4.97
CA PHE A 205 -23.28 -18.65 6.15
C PHE A 205 -23.90 -20.05 6.03
N LYS A 206 -23.53 -20.95 6.95
CA LYS A 206 -24.33 -22.14 7.25
C LYS A 206 -25.49 -21.67 8.12
N SER A 207 -26.71 -22.11 7.81
CA SER A 207 -28.00 -21.64 8.37
C SER A 207 -28.14 -21.66 9.90
N GLU A 208 -27.15 -22.21 10.61
CA GLU A 208 -27.09 -22.38 12.07
C GLU A 208 -26.60 -21.11 12.80
N ASN A 209 -25.89 -20.19 12.13
CA ASN A 209 -25.42 -18.92 12.70
C ASN A 209 -26.50 -17.83 12.64
N LYS A 210 -27.55 -17.95 13.45
CA LYS A 210 -28.74 -17.08 13.35
C LYS A 210 -28.59 -15.64 13.85
N LEU A 211 -27.45 -15.20 14.39
CA LEU A 211 -27.32 -13.86 15.01
C LEU A 211 -25.94 -13.19 14.82
N GLU A 212 -25.21 -13.51 13.74
CA GLU A 212 -23.96 -12.78 13.45
C GLU A 212 -24.25 -11.36 12.94
N ASN A 213 -23.63 -10.36 13.57
CA ASN A 213 -23.70 -8.98 13.09
C ASN A 213 -22.66 -8.69 12.00
N TYR A 214 -22.82 -7.58 11.29
CA TYR A 214 -21.96 -7.22 10.16
C TYR A 214 -20.48 -7.06 10.54
N MET A 215 -20.18 -6.53 11.73
CA MET A 215 -18.80 -6.30 12.18
C MET A 215 -18.12 -7.62 12.61
N GLU A 216 -18.88 -8.55 13.19
CA GLU A 216 -18.45 -9.93 13.43
C GLU A 216 -18.08 -10.65 12.14
N TRP A 217 -18.95 -10.52 11.13
CA TRP A 217 -18.69 -11.11 9.82
C TRP A 217 -17.45 -10.54 9.14
N LEU A 218 -17.27 -9.21 9.17
CA LEU A 218 -16.05 -8.57 8.65
C LEU A 218 -14.79 -9.02 9.40
N GLY A 219 -14.87 -9.19 10.72
CA GLY A 219 -13.74 -9.67 11.54
C GLY A 219 -13.24 -11.06 11.14
N LYS A 220 -14.08 -11.88 10.49
CA LYS A 220 -13.73 -13.24 10.07
C LYS A 220 -13.00 -13.33 8.73
N PHE A 221 -12.83 -12.22 8.01
CA PHE A 221 -12.03 -12.22 6.79
C PHE A 221 -10.58 -12.61 7.11
N ASN A 222 -9.98 -13.41 6.23
CA ASN A 222 -8.58 -13.78 6.32
C ASN A 222 -7.74 -12.95 5.36
N PHE A 223 -6.44 -12.88 5.58
CA PHE A 223 -5.52 -12.17 4.69
C PHE A 223 -5.26 -13.00 3.44
N GLY A 224 -5.29 -12.36 2.26
CA GLY A 224 -4.67 -12.89 1.06
C GLY A 224 -3.17 -12.56 1.06
N ILE A 225 -2.58 -12.56 -0.13
CA ILE A 225 -1.17 -12.16 -0.31
C ILE A 225 -1.02 -10.66 -0.06
N TRP A 226 -0.07 -10.31 0.81
CA TRP A 226 0.31 -8.91 1.03
C TRP A 226 1.21 -8.41 -0.09
N LYS A 227 0.94 -7.20 -0.56
CA LYS A 227 1.74 -6.51 -1.57
C LYS A 227 2.06 -5.10 -1.10
N MET A 228 3.29 -4.67 -1.34
CA MET A 228 3.63 -3.25 -1.17
C MET A 228 3.08 -2.48 -2.37
N VAL A 229 2.31 -1.44 -2.08
CA VAL A 229 1.61 -0.65 -3.11
C VAL A 229 2.20 0.74 -3.28
N ASP A 230 2.97 1.20 -2.29
CA ASP A 230 3.73 2.45 -2.37
C ASP A 230 4.92 2.43 -1.41
N LEU A 231 5.96 3.19 -1.73
CA LEU A 231 7.15 3.41 -0.92
C LEU A 231 7.51 4.90 -0.98
N ASP A 232 7.64 5.53 0.18
CA ASP A 232 7.99 6.96 0.34
C ASP A 232 7.14 7.88 -0.53
N ASN A 233 5.84 7.57 -0.61
CA ASN A 233 4.84 8.31 -1.37
C ASN A 233 5.14 8.41 -2.88
N TRP A 234 5.94 7.50 -3.45
CA TRP A 234 6.32 7.53 -4.86
C TRP A 234 5.11 7.41 -5.81
N CYS A 235 4.06 6.71 -5.39
CA CYS A 235 2.79 6.59 -6.10
C CYS A 235 1.66 7.43 -5.49
N ASN A 236 1.97 8.47 -4.71
CA ASN A 236 1.00 9.36 -4.08
C ASN A 236 -0.06 8.61 -3.24
N GLY A 237 0.37 7.62 -2.44
CA GLY A 237 -0.51 6.76 -1.65
C GLY A 237 -1.31 5.74 -2.48
N ASN A 238 -0.99 5.60 -3.76
CA ASN A 238 -1.55 4.67 -4.75
C ASN A 238 -3.08 4.49 -4.63
N PRO A 239 -3.89 5.52 -4.98
CA PRO A 239 -5.32 5.50 -4.71
C PRO A 239 -6.03 4.29 -5.34
N LEU A 240 -7.01 3.71 -4.62
CA LEU A 240 -7.76 2.54 -5.09
C LEU A 240 -8.65 2.86 -6.30
N ILE A 241 -9.12 4.10 -6.41
CA ILE A 241 -9.83 4.63 -7.56
C ILE A 241 -8.91 5.65 -8.23
N PRO A 242 -8.38 5.38 -9.44
CA PRO A 242 -7.56 6.33 -10.16
C PRO A 242 -8.37 7.61 -10.43
N VAL A 243 -7.93 8.73 -9.90
CA VAL A 243 -8.49 10.04 -10.26
C VAL A 243 -7.99 10.40 -11.65
N ALA A 244 -8.90 10.65 -12.60
CA ALA A 244 -8.56 10.85 -14.00
C ALA A 244 -7.70 12.11 -14.29
N ASN A 245 -7.37 12.96 -13.30
CA ASN A 245 -6.63 14.20 -13.54
C ASN A 245 -5.97 14.76 -12.27
N GLU A 246 -4.81 14.25 -11.89
CA GLU A 246 -3.89 14.98 -11.00
C GLU A 246 -2.48 15.14 -11.57
N ARG A 247 -2.22 14.62 -12.78
CA ARG A 247 -0.95 14.88 -13.50
C ARG A 247 -0.94 16.16 -14.31
N SER A 248 -2.10 16.75 -14.60
CA SER A 248 -2.21 18.00 -15.37
C SER A 248 -1.72 19.25 -14.62
N GLN A 249 -1.36 19.13 -13.34
CA GLN A 249 -0.88 20.23 -12.49
C GLN A 249 0.66 20.31 -12.40
N TYR A 250 1.40 19.40 -13.02
CA TYR A 250 2.87 19.45 -13.07
C TYR A 250 3.36 19.42 -14.52
N ASN A 251 3.31 20.58 -15.19
CA ASN A 251 3.68 20.77 -16.60
C ASN A 251 5.02 21.52 -16.76
N ASP A 252 6.06 21.18 -16.00
CA ASP A 252 7.40 21.73 -16.25
C ASP A 252 8.32 20.69 -16.90
N GLU A 253 8.98 21.06 -18.01
CA GLU A 253 9.77 20.13 -18.84
C GLU A 253 11.02 19.60 -18.14
N ILE A 254 11.50 20.30 -17.11
CA ILE A 254 12.69 19.93 -16.33
C ILE A 254 12.42 18.81 -15.30
N PHE A 255 11.16 18.57 -14.91
CA PHE A 255 10.74 17.42 -14.07
C PHE A 255 10.26 16.22 -14.89
N LYS A 256 10.45 16.32 -16.20
CA LYS A 256 10.29 15.23 -17.15
C LYS A 256 11.53 14.33 -17.08
N GLY A 257 11.56 13.45 -16.09
CA GLY A 257 12.60 12.42 -15.99
C GLY A 257 13.04 12.06 -14.59
N THR A 258 12.85 12.91 -13.57
CA THR A 258 13.18 12.63 -12.16
C THR A 258 12.50 13.60 -11.17
N ILE A 259 12.64 13.25 -9.89
CA ILE A 259 11.80 13.50 -8.71
C ILE A 259 11.60 15.00 -8.38
N TYR A 260 10.33 15.39 -8.38
CA TYR A 260 9.65 16.34 -7.49
C TYR A 260 10.44 16.83 -6.26
N ASP A 261 10.47 18.15 -6.03
CA ASP A 261 10.86 18.77 -4.75
C ASP A 261 9.63 19.40 -4.08
N PRO A 262 9.13 18.75 -3.03
CA PRO A 262 8.34 19.40 -2.02
C PRO A 262 9.23 19.75 -0.82
N GLU A 263 9.78 20.96 -0.72
CA GLU A 263 10.31 21.40 0.59
C GLU A 263 9.20 21.36 1.69
N TYR A 264 7.93 21.16 1.27
CA TYR A 264 6.70 21.20 2.03
C TYR A 264 5.70 20.12 1.59
N ASN A 265 6.03 18.83 1.64
CA ASN A 265 4.97 17.80 1.71
C ASN A 265 5.30 16.75 2.76
N ILE A 266 4.92 17.04 4.00
CA ILE A 266 4.17 16.07 4.77
C ILE A 266 2.71 16.46 4.58
N ASP A 267 1.92 15.65 3.87
CA ASP A 267 0.48 15.73 4.10
C ASP A 267 -0.26 14.40 3.79
N ILE A 268 -0.15 13.47 4.74
CA ILE A 268 -1.27 12.58 5.10
C ILE A 268 -2.03 13.20 6.29
N LYS A 269 -1.85 14.50 6.52
CA LYS A 269 -2.14 15.25 7.72
C LYS A 269 -3.14 16.40 7.44
N TYR A 270 -4.39 16.10 7.18
CA TYR A 270 -5.33 16.42 8.25
C TYR A 270 -5.29 15.42 9.44
N ILE A 271 -4.10 15.20 10.03
CA ILE A 271 -3.74 14.31 11.15
C ILE A 271 -2.59 14.93 11.91
#